data_AF-A0A133N7R3-F1
#
_entry.id   AF-A0A133N7R3-F1
#
_cell.length_a   1.000
_cell.length_b   1.000
_cell.length_c   1.000
_cell.angle_alpha   90.00
_cell.angle_beta   90.00
_cell.angle_gamma   90.00
#
_symmetry.space_group_name_H-M   'P 1'
#
loop_
_entity.id
_entity.type
_entity.pdbx_description
1 polymer ?
#
loop_
_entity_poly.entity_id
_entity_poly.type
_entity_poly.pdbx_seq_one_letter_code
_entity_poly.pdbx_strand_id
1 'polypeptide(L)' 'MKNSINTFDVEDFVVIAMALASMTEINKETIEEIKSQKCVSKQDVEDLKTLKHLDKKMKSTLEKVENILGSISE' A
#
# COMPACT_ATOMS: atom_id res chain seq x y z
N MET A 1 -29.81 -21.93 5.32
CA MET A 1 -28.83 -21.05 4.66
C MET A 1 -27.53 -21.18 5.42
N LYS A 2 -26.46 -21.73 4.81
CA LYS A 2 -25.15 -21.75 5.47
C LYS A 2 -24.66 -20.31 5.53
N ASN A 3 -24.51 -19.77 6.74
CA ASN A 3 -23.76 -18.54 6.95
C ASN A 3 -22.31 -18.86 6.58
N SER A 4 -21.96 -18.64 5.31
CA SER A 4 -20.57 -18.58 4.88
C SER A 4 -20.00 -17.30 5.46
N ILE A 5 -19.57 -17.36 6.71
CA ILE A 5 -18.60 -16.38 7.22
C ILE A 5 -17.39 -16.60 6.32
N ASN A 6 -17.09 -15.63 5.45
CA ASN A 6 -15.78 -15.57 4.80
C ASN A 6 -14.76 -15.60 5.93
N THR A 7 -14.18 -16.77 6.20
CA THR A 7 -13.07 -16.90 7.13
C THR A 7 -11.88 -16.30 6.44
N PHE A 8 -11.72 -15.00 6.66
CA PHE A 8 -10.50 -14.27 6.31
C PHE A 8 -9.37 -14.90 7.12
N ASP A 9 -8.52 -15.67 6.46
CA ASP A 9 -7.46 -16.44 7.12
C ASP A 9 -6.09 -15.76 6.99
N VAL A 10 -5.06 -16.41 7.53
CA VAL A 10 -3.69 -15.84 7.54
C VAL A 10 -3.14 -15.71 6.11
N GLU A 11 -3.53 -16.58 5.17
CA GLU A 11 -3.10 -16.49 3.78
C GLU A 11 -3.69 -15.25 3.11
N ASP A 12 -4.95 -14.93 3.39
CA ASP A 12 -5.58 -13.68 2.95
C ASP A 12 -4.83 -12.44 3.49
N PHE A 13 -4.40 -12.46 4.76
CA PHE A 13 -3.56 -11.39 5.34
C PHE A 13 -2.21 -11.25 4.62
N VAL A 14 -1.54 -12.36 4.34
CA VAL A 14 -0.24 -12.36 3.65
C VAL A 14 -0.38 -11.82 2.22
N VAL A 15 -1.41 -12.23 1.48
CA VAL A 15 -1.68 -11.74 0.13
C VAL A 15 -1.95 -10.24 0.12
N ILE A 16 -2.75 -9.73 1.07
CA ILE A 16 -3.00 -8.28 1.20
C ILE A 16 -1.71 -7.53 1.56
N ALA A 17 -0.89 -8.06 2.47
CA ALA A 17 0.38 -7.44 2.84
C ALA A 17 1.34 -7.36 1.65
N MET A 18 1.46 -8.43 0.87
CA MET A 18 2.27 -8.46 -0.36
C MET A 18 1.76 -7.47 -1.41
N ALA A 19 0.45 -7.40 -1.63
CA ALA A 19 -0.14 -6.45 -2.56
C ALA A 19 0.11 -4.99 -2.13
N LEU A 20 -0.03 -4.70 -0.84
CA LEU A 20 0.29 -3.38 -0.27
C LEU A 20 1.77 -3.02 -0.44
N ALA A 21 2.68 -3.98 -0.20
CA ALA A 21 4.11 -3.77 -0.39
C ALA A 21 4.45 -3.47 -1.86
N SER A 22 3.93 -4.25 -2.81
CA SER A 22 4.16 -4.05 -4.24
C SER A 22 3.64 -2.70 -4.74
N MET A 23 2.42 -2.31 -4.35
CA MET A 23 1.89 -0.99 -4.70
C MET A 23 2.69 0.17 -4.06
N THR A 24 3.29 -0.04 -2.89
CA THR A 24 4.16 0.96 -2.24
C THR A 24 5.44 1.17 -3.05
N GLU A 25 6.03 0.09 -3.57
CA GLU A 25 7.20 0.14 -4.43
C GLU A 25 6.90 0.84 -5.76
N ILE A 26 5.80 0.47 -6.43
CA ILE A 26 5.34 1.11 -7.67
C ILE A 26 5.14 2.62 -7.45
N ASN A 27 4.45 3.01 -6.37
CA ASN A 27 4.25 4.44 -6.07
C ASN A 27 5.57 5.19 -5.89
N LYS A 28 6.56 4.56 -5.24
CA LYS A 28 7.87 5.16 -5.05
C LYS A 28 8.59 5.37 -6.38
N GLU A 29 8.55 4.40 -7.27
CA GLU A 29 9.13 4.50 -8.62
C GLU A 29 8.45 5.62 -9.42
N THR A 30 7.12 5.66 -9.45
CA THR A 30 6.36 6.71 -10.15
C THR A 30 6.68 8.11 -9.61
N ILE A 31 6.82 8.25 -8.29
CA ILE A 31 7.22 9.52 -7.66
C ILE A 31 8.61 9.97 -8.13
N GLU A 32 9.58 9.06 -8.20
CA GLU A 32 10.94 9.39 -8.66
C GLU A 32 10.97 9.68 -10.17
N GLU A 33 10.17 8.98 -10.97
CA GLU A 33 10.01 9.25 -12.40
C GLU A 33 9.48 10.67 -12.63
N ILE A 34 8.37 11.05 -11.98
CA ILE A 34 7.79 12.40 -12.10
C ILE A 34 8.81 13.47 -11.66
N LYS A 35 9.56 13.25 -10.58
CA LYS A 35 10.60 14.19 -10.13
C LYS A 35 11.76 14.33 -11.10
N SER A 36 12.08 13.29 -11.86
CA SER A 36 13.18 13.27 -12.82
C SER A 36 12.86 14.06 -14.11
N GLN A 37 11.58 14.34 -14.37
CA GLN A 37 11.14 15.07 -15.56
C GLN A 37 11.55 16.54 -15.51
N LYS A 38 12.13 17.04 -16.60
CA LYS A 38 12.59 18.43 -16.75
C LYS A 38 11.44 19.45 -16.79
N CYS A 39 10.28 19.03 -17.25
CA CYS A 39 9.04 19.79 -17.25
C CYS A 39 7.91 18.88 -16.76
N VAL A 40 7.17 19.32 -15.74
CA VAL A 40 6.03 18.61 -15.17
C VAL A 40 4.76 19.44 -15.36
N SER A 41 3.67 18.79 -15.74
CA SER A 41 2.37 19.43 -15.88
C SER A 41 1.74 19.72 -14.52
N LYS A 42 0.71 20.58 -14.49
CA LYS A 42 -0.07 20.80 -13.25
C LYS A 42 -0.76 19.52 -12.77
N GLN A 43 -1.19 18.66 -13.71
CA GLN A 43 -1.80 17.38 -13.39
C GLN A 43 -0.78 16.47 -12.70
N ASP A 44 0.45 16.39 -13.21
CA ASP A 44 1.51 15.56 -12.60
C ASP A 44 1.82 16.00 -11.16
N VAL A 45 1.70 17.29 -10.85
CA VAL A 45 1.88 17.82 -9.49
C VAL A 45 0.73 17.42 -8.56
N GLU A 46 -0.51 17.40 -9.05
CA GLU A 46 -1.67 16.93 -8.28
C GLU A 46 -1.64 15.41 -8.08
N ASP A 47 -1.25 14.66 -9.11
CA ASP A 47 -1.04 13.23 -9.05
C ASP A 47 0.07 12.89 -8.06
N LEU A 48 1.19 13.62 -8.07
CA LEU A 48 2.28 13.46 -7.11
C LEU A 48 1.83 13.69 -5.65
N LYS A 49 0.97 14.68 -5.40
CA LYS A 49 0.40 14.91 -4.05
C LYS A 49 -0.49 13.74 -3.64
N THR A 50 -1.30 13.23 -4.56
CA THR A 50 -2.18 12.09 -4.33
C THR A 50 -1.38 10.82 -4.04
N LEU A 51 -0.35 10.54 -4.84
CA LEU A 51 0.57 9.40 -4.67
C LEU A 51 1.30 9.46 -3.32
N LYS A 52 1.82 10.63 -2.92
CA LYS A 52 2.46 10.80 -1.61
C LYS A 52 1.50 10.54 -0.44
N HIS A 53 0.24 10.97 -0.58
CA HIS A 53 -0.78 10.71 0.45
C HIS A 53 -1.15 9.23 0.52
N LEU A 54 -1.27 8.57 -0.65
CA LEU A 54 -1.54 7.14 -0.73
C LEU A 54 -0.39 6.32 -0.11
N ASP A 55 0.87 6.62 -0.49
CA ASP A 55 2.08 6.00 0.06
C ASP A 55 2.11 6.08 1.60
N LYS A 56 1.81 7.25 2.17
CA LYS A 56 1.74 7.42 3.63
C LYS A 56 0.67 6.53 4.26
N LYS A 57 -0.52 6.45 3.66
CA LYS A 57 -1.60 5.59 4.17
C LYS A 57 -1.22 4.11 4.08
N MET A 58 -0.64 3.69 2.97
CA MET A 58 -0.24 2.30 2.74
C MET A 58 0.83 1.86 3.73
N LYS A 59 1.86 2.68 3.97
CA LYS A 59 2.88 2.41 4.99
C LYS A 59 2.29 2.26 6.40
N SER A 60 1.39 3.16 6.79
CA SER A 60 0.72 3.07 8.09
C SER A 60 -0.18 1.84 8.21
N THR A 61 -0.82 1.42 7.12
CA THR A 61 -1.61 0.18 7.10
C THR A 61 -0.70 -1.04 7.20
N LEU A 62 0.42 -1.07 6.48
CA LEU A 62 1.38 -2.17 6.51
C LEU A 62 1.95 -2.35 7.92
N GLU A 63 2.36 -1.27 8.59
CA GLU A 63 2.83 -1.28 9.97
C GLU A 63 1.79 -1.88 10.94
N LYS A 64 0.50 -1.57 10.75
CA LYS A 64 -0.59 -2.17 11.55
C LYS A 64 -0.73 -3.67 11.28
N VAL A 65 -0.61 -4.10 10.03
CA VAL A 65 -0.68 -5.52 9.67
C VAL A 65 0.52 -6.27 10.26
N GLU A 66 1.73 -5.73 10.14
CA GLU A 66 2.95 -6.30 10.74
C GLU A 66 2.82 -6.45 12.26
N ASN A 67 2.29 -5.43 12.95
CA ASN A 67 2.06 -5.50 14.39
C ASN A 67 1.07 -6.60 14.79
N ILE A 68 -0.01 -6.79 14.02
CA ILE A 68 -0.98 -7.88 14.26
C ILE A 68 -0.30 -9.24 14.07
N LEU A 69 0.45 -9.42 12.99
CA LEU A 69 1.15 -10.68 12.71
C LEU A 69 2.24 -11.00 13.74
N GLY A 70 3.00 -9.99 14.17
CA GLY A 70 4.00 -10.12 15.23
C GLY A 70 3.37 -10.56 16.56
N SER A 71 2.19 -10.03 16.90
CA SER A 71 1.46 -10.40 18.12
C SER A 71 0.86 -11.82 18.09
N ILE A 72 0.77 -12.46 16.92
CA ILE A 72 0.27 -13.83 16.75
C ILE A 72 1.44 -14.84 16.78
N SER A 73 2.65 -14.40 16.50
CA SER A 73 3.85 -15.25 16.42
C SER A 73 4.62 -15.36 17.76
N GLU A 74 4.26 -14.56 18.76
CA GLU A 74 4.71 -14.65 20.17
C GLU A 74 3.74 -15.48 21.03
#